data_AF-A0A7C9GPI0-F1
#
_entry.id   AF-A0A7C9GPI0-F1
#
_cell.length_a   1.000
_cell.length_b   1.000
_cell.length_c   1.000
_cell.angle_alpha   90.00
_cell.angle_beta   90.00
_cell.angle_gamma   90.00
#
_symmetry.space_group_name_H-M   'P 1'
#
loop_
_entity.id
_entity.type
_entity.pdbx_description
1 polymer ?
#
loop_
_entity_poly.entity_id
_entity_poly.type
_entity_poly.pdbx_seq_one_letter_code
_entity_poly.pdbx_strand_id
1 'polypeptide(L)'
;MSETMRWGLPLLAAGQAQKEVTHNEAIGAIDRLLHLAVSSRAVSEPPAAPVAGDSYIVGPAATGAWAGEEGRLATFVGGGWTIVGVREGCLAWIADEAILAVFSGDGWLALASAAGPLASGAGQRAFGASAVPLSTGGVADAE
;
A
#
# COMPACT_ATOMS: atom_id res chain seq x y z
N MET A 1 12.84 16.63 20.46
CA MET A 1 13.60 16.07 19.32
C MET A 1 12.58 15.91 18.20
N SER A 2 12.86 16.39 16.99
CA SER A 2 11.90 16.29 15.88
C SER A 2 12.01 14.92 15.25
N GLU A 3 10.89 14.25 15.01
CA GLU A 3 10.82 12.89 14.46
C GLU A 3 9.89 12.85 13.24
N THR A 4 10.02 11.82 12.39
CA THR A 4 9.08 11.59 11.29
C THR A 4 7.72 11.10 11.78
N MET A 5 6.67 11.35 11.01
CA MET A 5 5.29 11.12 11.46
C MET A 5 4.91 9.65 11.52
N ARG A 6 5.45 8.80 10.64
CA ARG A 6 4.98 7.41 10.50
C ARG A 6 5.81 6.42 11.31
N TRP A 7 7.13 6.54 11.26
CA TRP A 7 8.06 5.61 11.90
C TRP A 7 8.87 6.22 13.04
N GLY A 8 8.65 7.50 13.37
CA GLY A 8 9.34 8.16 14.49
C GLY A 8 10.86 8.26 14.27
N LEU A 9 11.31 8.38 13.02
CA LEU A 9 12.73 8.44 12.71
C LEU A 9 13.30 9.79 13.17
N PRO A 10 14.46 9.80 13.88
CA PRO A 10 15.03 11.02 14.41
C PRO A 10 15.51 11.94 13.29
N LEU A 11 15.09 13.20 13.33
CA LEU A 11 15.55 14.23 12.41
C LEU A 11 16.74 14.99 13.01
N LEU A 12 17.65 15.43 12.13
CA LEU A 12 18.79 16.25 12.53
C LEU A 12 18.31 17.65 12.93
N ALA A 13 18.80 18.15 14.06
CA ALA A 13 18.57 19.52 14.49
C ALA A 13 19.29 20.51 13.57
N ALA A 14 18.71 21.72 13.43
CA ALA A 14 19.26 22.78 12.59
C ALA A 14 20.70 23.15 13.00
N GLY A 15 21.58 23.33 12.01
CA GLY A 15 23.02 23.55 12.18
C GLY A 15 23.62 24.46 11.11
N GLN A 16 24.95 24.60 11.11
CA GLN A 16 25.66 25.40 10.11
C GLN A 16 25.68 24.70 8.74
N ALA A 17 25.36 25.48 7.70
CA ALA A 17 25.32 25.12 6.27
C ALA A 17 24.11 24.29 5.77
N GLN A 18 23.01 24.19 6.53
CA GLN A 18 21.72 23.62 6.05
C GLN A 18 21.80 22.21 5.43
N LYS A 19 22.88 21.45 5.69
CA LYS A 19 23.03 20.05 5.22
C LYS A 19 21.92 19.15 5.74
N GLU A 20 21.39 19.49 6.91
CA GLU A 20 20.27 18.83 7.57
C GLU A 20 18.97 18.96 6.78
N VAL A 21 18.79 19.99 5.94
CA VAL A 21 17.55 20.18 5.17
C VAL A 21 17.39 19.05 4.15
N THR A 22 18.38 18.86 3.28
CA THR A 22 18.37 17.80 2.26
C THR A 22 18.29 16.41 2.89
N HIS A 23 18.97 16.21 4.02
CA HIS A 23 18.95 14.93 4.72
C HIS A 23 17.59 14.64 5.38
N ASN A 24 17.00 15.62 6.07
CA ASN A 24 15.69 15.47 6.71
C ASN A 24 14.58 15.27 5.68
N GLU A 25 14.66 15.93 4.52
CA GLU A 25 13.77 15.69 3.38
C GLU A 25 13.89 14.25 2.87
N ALA A 26 15.12 13.73 2.73
CA ALA A 26 15.34 12.34 2.33
C ALA A 26 14.79 11.34 3.36
N ILE A 27 15.01 11.58 4.66
CA ILE A 27 14.43 10.76 5.73
C ILE A 27 12.91 10.80 5.69
N GLY A 28 12.32 11.99 5.50
CA GLY A 28 10.88 12.13 5.36
C GLY A 28 10.34 11.40 4.12
N ALA A 29 11.08 11.38 3.01
CA ALA A 29 10.69 10.62 1.82
C ALA A 29 10.73 9.10 2.10
N ILE A 30 11.77 8.63 2.79
CA ILE A 30 11.89 7.22 3.21
C ILE A 30 10.75 6.83 4.14
N ASP A 31 10.42 7.66 5.13
CA ASP A 31 9.32 7.39 6.08
C ASP A 31 7.97 7.17 5.39
N ARG A 32 7.71 7.94 4.33
CA ARG A 32 6.48 7.83 3.53
C ARG A 32 6.48 6.58 2.64
N LEU A 33 7.61 6.25 2.02
CA LEU A 33 7.71 5.16 1.04
C LEU A 33 7.98 3.79 1.67
N LEU A 34 8.61 3.74 2.85
CA LEU A 34 8.91 2.50 3.55
C LEU A 34 7.62 1.88 4.10
N HIS A 35 7.37 0.61 3.74
CA HIS A 35 6.15 -0.13 4.07
C HIS A 35 4.89 0.68 3.74
N LEU A 36 4.80 1.21 2.52
CA LEU A 36 3.71 2.07 2.09
C LEU A 36 2.34 1.42 2.38
N ALA A 37 1.55 2.07 3.24
CA ALA A 37 0.17 1.70 3.51
C ALA A 37 -0.69 2.94 3.30
N VAL A 38 -1.67 2.80 2.41
CA VAL A 38 -2.57 3.87 2.02
C VAL A 38 -3.98 3.52 2.47
N SER A 39 -4.74 4.53 2.86
CA SER A 39 -6.12 4.34 3.31
C SER A 39 -7.02 3.90 2.16
N SER A 40 -6.85 4.50 0.97
CA SER A 40 -7.62 4.16 -0.23
C SER A 40 -6.88 4.60 -1.49
N ARG A 41 -7.28 4.02 -2.64
CA ARG A 41 -6.90 4.45 -4.00
C ARG A 41 -8.05 5.00 -4.85
N ALA A 42 -9.26 5.03 -4.31
CA ALA A 42 -10.46 5.43 -5.05
C ALA A 42 -10.94 6.84 -4.71
N VAL A 43 -10.25 7.52 -3.77
CA VAL A 43 -10.64 8.85 -3.29
C VAL A 43 -10.02 9.92 -4.18
N SER A 44 -10.87 10.76 -4.76
CA SER A 44 -10.47 11.81 -5.70
C SER A 44 -10.48 13.21 -5.08
N GLU A 45 -11.04 13.35 -3.88
CA GLU A 45 -11.07 14.60 -3.12
C GLU A 45 -10.36 14.41 -1.78
N PRO A 46 -9.44 15.31 -1.39
CA PRO A 46 -8.78 15.22 -0.11
C PRO A 46 -9.80 15.28 1.05
N PRO A 47 -9.69 14.39 2.06
CA PRO A 47 -10.53 14.46 3.24
C PRO A 47 -10.49 15.85 3.88
N ALA A 48 -11.65 16.34 4.36
CA ALA A 48 -11.76 17.67 4.99
C ALA A 48 -11.01 17.77 6.34
N ALA A 49 -10.75 16.64 7.00
CA ALA A 49 -10.02 16.56 8.26
C ALA A 49 -8.96 15.43 8.20
N PRO A 50 -7.85 15.64 7.47
CA PRO A 50 -6.78 14.65 7.38
C PRO A 50 -5.92 14.67 8.64
N VAL A 51 -5.44 13.50 9.04
CA VAL A 51 -4.49 13.34 10.15
C VAL A 51 -3.07 13.28 9.61
N ALA A 52 -2.12 13.82 10.38
CA ALA A 52 -0.70 13.75 10.07
C ALA A 52 -0.27 12.29 9.84
N GLY A 53 0.30 12.00 8.66
CA GLY A 53 0.70 10.66 8.24
C GLY A 53 -0.32 9.91 7.39
N ASP A 54 -1.53 10.45 7.19
CA ASP A 54 -2.51 9.85 6.28
C ASP A 54 -1.98 9.83 4.85
N SER A 55 -2.05 8.65 4.22
CA SER A 55 -1.61 8.44 2.84
C SER A 55 -2.74 7.91 1.97
N TYR A 56 -2.87 8.42 0.76
CA TYR A 56 -3.85 8.02 -0.25
C TYR A 56 -3.16 7.88 -1.61
N ILE A 57 -3.62 6.93 -2.42
CA ILE A 57 -3.38 6.99 -3.86
C ILE A 57 -4.50 7.86 -4.43
N VAL A 58 -4.12 8.91 -5.16
CA VAL A 58 -5.08 9.85 -5.73
C VAL A 58 -5.95 9.13 -6.76
N GLY A 59 -7.25 9.09 -6.50
CA GLY A 59 -8.25 8.48 -7.38
C GLY A 59 -8.43 9.25 -8.69
N PRO A 60 -9.16 8.68 -9.66
CA PRO A 60 -9.41 9.32 -10.95
C PRO A 60 -10.26 10.59 -10.79
N ALA A 61 -10.10 11.57 -11.69
CA ALA A 61 -10.79 12.86 -11.64
C ALA A 61 -10.54 13.61 -10.32
N ALA A 62 -9.26 13.81 -10.01
CA ALA A 62 -8.84 14.42 -8.76
C ALA A 62 -9.22 15.90 -8.68
N THR A 63 -9.55 16.37 -7.48
CA THR A 63 -9.99 17.75 -7.24
C THR A 63 -9.24 18.40 -6.08
N GLY A 64 -9.40 19.72 -5.95
CA GLY A 64 -8.78 20.48 -4.87
C GLY A 64 -7.25 20.38 -4.91
N ALA A 65 -6.66 20.04 -3.76
CA ALA A 65 -5.21 19.91 -3.62
C ALA A 65 -4.59 18.74 -4.42
N TRP A 66 -5.42 17.84 -4.95
CA TRP A 66 -4.97 16.66 -5.71
C TRP A 66 -5.19 16.77 -7.22
N ALA A 67 -5.75 17.90 -7.70
CA ALA A 67 -6.09 18.06 -9.10
C ALA A 67 -4.89 17.87 -10.04
N GLY A 68 -5.01 16.96 -11.01
CA GLY A 68 -3.96 16.63 -11.99
C GLY A 68 -2.89 15.67 -11.48
N GLU A 69 -3.08 15.07 -10.30
CA GLU A 69 -2.11 14.21 -9.64
C GLU A 69 -2.63 12.77 -9.50
N GLU A 70 -3.51 12.34 -10.41
CA GLU A 70 -4.13 11.03 -10.44
C GLU A 70 -3.08 9.89 -10.44
N GLY A 71 -3.35 8.85 -9.65
CA GLY A 71 -2.49 7.68 -9.50
C GLY A 71 -1.22 7.90 -8.68
N ARG A 72 -0.91 9.14 -8.28
CA ARG A 72 0.24 9.46 -7.41
C ARG A 72 -0.09 9.24 -5.95
N LEU A 73 0.96 9.20 -5.13
CA LEU A 73 0.83 9.07 -3.69
C LEU A 73 0.70 10.45 -3.06
N ALA A 74 -0.40 10.73 -2.38
CA ALA A 74 -0.59 11.91 -1.55
C ALA A 74 -0.43 11.51 -0.08
N THR A 75 0.40 12.25 0.68
CA THR A 75 0.54 12.05 2.13
C THR A 75 0.41 13.37 2.88
N PHE A 76 -0.38 13.41 3.94
CA PHE A 76 -0.59 14.62 4.73
C PHE A 76 0.55 14.81 5.76
N VAL A 77 1.42 15.81 5.54
CA VAL A 77 2.56 16.12 6.42
C VAL A 77 2.71 17.64 6.56
N GLY A 78 3.08 18.11 7.75
CA GLY A 78 3.35 19.53 7.99
C GLY A 78 2.15 20.46 7.78
N GLY A 79 0.92 19.93 7.87
CA GLY A 79 -0.32 20.68 7.66
C GLY A 79 -0.74 20.80 6.19
N GLY A 80 -0.10 20.07 5.27
CA GLY A 80 -0.45 20.06 3.84
C GLY A 80 -0.27 18.71 3.18
N TRP A 81 -0.79 18.59 1.95
CA TRP A 81 -0.61 17.40 1.13
C TRP A 81 0.74 17.44 0.42
N THR A 82 1.58 16.44 0.70
CA THR A 82 2.81 16.17 -0.05
C THR A 82 2.51 15.12 -1.11
N ILE A 83 2.70 15.45 -2.37
CA ILE A 83 2.46 14.54 -3.50
C ILE A 83 3.80 14.00 -4.00
N VAL A 84 3.90 12.67 -4.07
CA VAL A 84 5.13 11.97 -4.43
C VAL A 84 4.87 11.10 -5.66
N GLY A 85 5.78 11.18 -6.63
CA GLY A 85 5.77 10.29 -7.79
C GLY A 85 6.15 8.88 -7.39
N VAL A 86 5.39 7.89 -7.89
CA VAL A 86 5.62 6.47 -7.63
C VAL A 86 6.39 5.88 -8.80
N ARG A 87 7.36 5.00 -8.53
CA ARG A 87 8.11 4.27 -9.57
C ARG A 87 7.48 2.91 -9.83
N GLU A 88 7.60 2.43 -11.06
CA GLU A 88 7.21 1.06 -11.42
C GLU A 88 7.83 0.05 -10.46
N GLY A 89 7.05 -0.95 -10.05
CA GLY A 89 7.43 -1.97 -9.08
C GLY A 89 7.22 -1.57 -7.61
N CYS A 90 6.77 -0.35 -7.33
CA CYS A 90 6.43 0.06 -5.96
C CYS A 90 5.23 -0.73 -5.43
N LEU A 91 5.31 -1.17 -4.18
CA LEU A 91 4.25 -1.90 -3.48
C LEU A 91 3.56 -1.00 -2.47
N ALA A 92 2.24 -1.12 -2.37
CA ALA A 92 1.44 -0.45 -1.35
C ALA A 92 0.39 -1.40 -0.78
N TRP A 93 0.20 -1.38 0.53
CA TRP A 93 -0.96 -1.96 1.17
C TRP A 93 -2.12 -0.97 1.09
N ILE A 94 -3.26 -1.39 0.54
CA ILE A 94 -4.47 -0.59 0.45
C ILE A 94 -5.43 -1.07 1.54
N ALA A 95 -5.65 -0.22 2.55
CA ALA A 95 -6.31 -0.62 3.79
C ALA A 95 -7.81 -0.87 3.63
N ASP A 96 -8.52 -0.08 2.84
CA ASP A 96 -9.97 -0.23 2.59
C ASP A 96 -10.31 -1.49 1.79
N GLU A 97 -9.45 -1.85 0.83
CA GLU A 97 -9.58 -3.07 0.01
C GLU A 97 -8.95 -4.31 0.67
N ALA A 98 -8.11 -4.12 1.70
CA ALA A 98 -7.31 -5.17 2.33
C ALA A 98 -6.46 -5.98 1.34
N ILE A 99 -5.85 -5.30 0.37
CA ILE A 99 -4.98 -5.91 -0.65
C ILE A 99 -3.59 -5.27 -0.68
N LEU A 100 -2.61 -6.05 -1.12
CA LEU A 100 -1.35 -5.49 -1.59
C LEU A 100 -1.48 -5.17 -3.08
N ALA A 101 -1.06 -3.97 -3.49
CA ALA A 101 -1.02 -3.51 -4.86
C ALA A 101 0.40 -3.17 -5.30
N VAL A 102 0.67 -3.31 -6.60
CA VAL A 102 1.92 -2.93 -7.25
C VAL A 102 1.65 -1.89 -8.33
N PHE A 103 2.52 -0.89 -8.45
CA PHE A 103 2.44 0.11 -9.50
C PHE A 103 3.15 -0.41 -10.78
N SER A 104 2.42 -0.51 -11.90
CA SER A 104 2.93 -1.05 -13.17
C SER A 104 3.43 0.02 -14.15
N GLY A 105 3.60 1.26 -13.71
CA GLY A 105 3.92 2.40 -14.59
C GLY A 105 2.68 3.08 -15.16
N ASP A 106 1.69 2.29 -15.57
CA ASP A 106 0.40 2.78 -16.10
C ASP A 106 -0.70 2.89 -15.02
N GLY A 107 -0.50 2.26 -13.86
CA GLY A 107 -1.49 2.28 -12.77
C GLY A 107 -1.19 1.31 -11.65
N TRP A 108 -2.06 1.31 -10.63
CA TRP A 108 -1.99 0.41 -9.49
C TRP A 108 -2.78 -0.87 -9.75
N LEU A 109 -2.09 -2.01 -9.75
CA LEU A 109 -2.65 -3.34 -9.95
C LEU A 109 -2.64 -4.12 -8.63
N ALA A 110 -3.65 -4.96 -8.38
CA ALA A 110 -3.57 -5.86 -7.24
C ALA A 110 -2.40 -6.83 -7.44
N LEU A 111 -1.64 -7.13 -6.39
CA LEU A 111 -0.47 -8.02 -6.49
C LEU A 111 -0.87 -9.39 -7.04
N ALA A 112 -2.03 -9.91 -6.63
CA ALA A 112 -2.57 -11.17 -7.15
C ALA A 112 -2.82 -11.15 -8.67
N SER A 113 -3.15 -9.98 -9.24
CA SER A 113 -3.33 -9.81 -10.69
C SER A 113 -2.02 -9.54 -11.45
N ALA A 114 -0.99 -9.02 -10.77
CA ALA A 114 0.31 -8.71 -11.38
C ALA A 114 1.32 -9.86 -11.25
N ALA A 115 1.16 -10.72 -10.24
CA ALA A 115 1.96 -11.92 -10.05
C ALA A 115 1.50 -12.96 -11.07
N GLY A 116 2.25 -13.17 -12.15
CA GLY A 116 1.96 -14.19 -13.17
C GLY A 116 1.94 -15.63 -12.61
N PRO A 117 2.87 -16.54 -12.94
CA PRO A 117 2.84 -17.93 -12.44
C PRO A 117 2.86 -18.08 -10.90
N LEU A 118 3.23 -17.01 -10.18
CA LEU A 118 3.17 -16.93 -8.71
C LEU A 118 1.75 -16.92 -8.16
N ALA A 119 0.75 -16.41 -8.89
CA ALA A 119 -0.66 -16.48 -8.49
C ALA A 119 -1.29 -17.85 -8.78
N SER A 120 -0.71 -18.63 -9.69
CA SER A 120 -1.12 -20.01 -9.99
C SER A 120 -0.51 -21.03 -9.02
N GLY A 121 -0.57 -20.72 -7.71
CA GLY A 121 -0.34 -21.66 -6.62
C GLY A 121 -1.64 -21.83 -5.85
N ALA A 122 -2.29 -22.99 -6.00
CA ALA A 122 -3.53 -23.37 -5.32
C ALA A 122 -3.49 -23.08 -3.81
N GLY A 123 -4.35 -22.16 -3.34
CA GLY A 123 -4.30 -21.66 -1.96
C GLY A 123 -5.61 -21.12 -1.37
N GLN A 124 -6.76 -21.26 -2.04
CA GLN A 124 -8.03 -21.35 -1.30
C GLN A 124 -8.13 -22.77 -0.72
N ARG A 125 -7.34 -23.05 0.32
CA ARG A 125 -7.71 -24.10 1.27
C ARG A 125 -8.50 -23.42 2.36
N ALA A 126 -9.81 -23.36 2.15
CA ALA A 126 -10.72 -23.31 3.28
C ALA A 126 -10.25 -24.36 4.31
N PHE A 127 -10.17 -24.00 5.59
CA PHE A 127 -10.04 -24.97 6.67
C PHE A 127 -11.34 -25.78 6.77
N GLY A 128 -11.64 -26.56 5.72
CA GLY A 128 -12.68 -27.56 5.69
C GLY A 128 -12.04 -28.88 6.08
N ALA A 129 -12.41 -29.40 7.26
CA ALA A 129 -12.04 -30.72 7.73
C ALA A 129 -12.23 -31.74 6.61
N SER A 130 -11.13 -32.33 6.12
CA SER A 130 -11.18 -33.40 5.14
C SER A 130 -11.58 -34.68 5.88
N ALA A 131 -12.86 -35.01 5.86
CA ALA A 131 -13.31 -36.36 6.19
C ALA A 131 -12.85 -37.28 5.05
N VAL A 132 -11.87 -38.14 5.34
CA VAL A 132 -11.48 -39.24 4.45
C VAL A 132 -12.67 -40.22 4.42
N PRO A 133 -13.31 -40.47 3.26
CA PRO A 133 -14.38 -41.46 3.21
C PRO A 133 -13.77 -42.84 3.41
N LEU A 134 -14.19 -43.54 4.46
CA LEU A 134 -13.87 -44.95 4.65
C LEU A 134 -14.59 -45.71 3.51
N SER A 135 -13.84 -46.32 2.59
CA SER A 135 -14.45 -47.14 1.55
C SER A 135 -14.94 -48.44 2.18
N THR A 136 -16.26 -48.56 2.39
CA THR A 136 -16.88 -49.83 2.74
C THR A 136 -16.82 -50.73 1.50
N GLY A 137 -15.74 -51.52 1.39
CA GLY A 137 -15.59 -52.53 0.36
C GLY A 137 -16.67 -53.61 0.52
N GLY A 138 -17.69 -53.57 -0.32
CA GLY A 138 -18.62 -54.68 -0.49
C GLY A 138 -17.97 -55.74 -1.36
N VAL A 139 -17.69 -56.92 -0.78
CA VAL A 139 -17.41 -58.13 -1.55
C VAL A 139 -18.73 -58.61 -2.14
N ALA A 140 -18.82 -58.64 -3.47
CA ALA A 140 -19.93 -59.26 -4.17
C ALA A 140 -19.67 -60.77 -4.20
N ASP A 141 -20.41 -61.53 -3.40
CA ASP A 141 -20.45 -62.99 -3.51
C ASP A 141 -21.18 -63.38 -4.80
N ALA A 142 -20.60 -64.37 -5.49
CA ALA A 142 -21.05 -64.91 -6.75
C ALA A 142 -22.18 -65.93 -6.58
N GLU A 143 -23.18 -65.88 -7.46
CA GLU A 143 -24.00 -67.01 -7.87
C GLU A 143 -23.97 -67.16 -9.40
#